data_AF-A0A2Z2MBA6-F1
#
_entry.id   AF-A0A2Z2MBA6-F1
#
_cell.length_a   1.000
_cell.length_b   1.000
_cell.length_c   1.000
_cell.angle_alpha   90.00
_cell.angle_beta   90.00
_cell.angle_gamma   90.00
#
_symmetry.space_group_name_H-M   'P 1'
#
loop_
_entity.id
_entity.type
_entity.pdbx_description
1 polymer ?
#
loop_
_entity_poly.entity_id
_entity_poly.type
_entity_poly.pdbx_seq_one_letter_code
_entity_poly.pdbx_strand_id
1 'polypeptide(L)'
;MKRKLFAAFILFLLFIGYLAYLNSLPPAVRAYKMARIAENEQLIAVYHDTSFWQFATYNPETRKLKVYAIYSENPILPWGNDVKSVETPLNYSPLALDLKLLEKAPEETPALLFNGKWYTRENPLKFPRAEDVNREFWDKPLRSLTACWAGRELWVGGIRLVGGDAVHGSVGSGKVLAIPSLEENPGKKFVWYAEVAVNNEISTYEALYPGNIRITGRGKATDLRPFRFTDKTVSTGLGALKYLEGTQTAFISLMYYANPDGSGAHAGFIALTRYWKGISMKEQLPPAYSTMEGTDIPANITE
;
A
#
# COMPACT_ATOMS: atom_id res chain seq x y z
N MET A 1 -45.24 -0.32 -27.79
CA MET A 1 -44.06 -1.20 -28.03
C MET A 1 -42.97 -0.55 -28.88
N LYS A 2 -43.26 -0.02 -30.08
CA LYS A 2 -42.25 0.53 -31.03
C LYS A 2 -41.31 1.62 -30.44
N ARG A 3 -41.84 2.57 -29.65
CA ARG A 3 -41.02 3.63 -29.00
C ARG A 3 -40.03 3.09 -27.95
N LYS A 4 -40.41 2.05 -27.19
CA LYS A 4 -39.54 1.42 -26.19
C LYS A 4 -38.40 0.63 -26.85
N LEU A 5 -38.70 -0.08 -27.94
CA LEU A 5 -37.71 -0.76 -28.77
C LEU A 5 -36.72 0.21 -29.42
N PHE A 6 -37.20 1.34 -29.93
CA PHE A 6 -36.34 2.39 -30.48
C PHE A 6 -35.44 3.02 -29.42
N ALA A 7 -35.97 3.30 -28.23
CA ALA A 7 -35.16 3.79 -27.11
C ALA A 7 -34.10 2.77 -26.67
N ALA A 8 -34.45 1.48 -26.58
CA ALA A 8 -33.50 0.41 -26.27
C ALA A 8 -32.41 0.28 -27.35
N PHE A 9 -32.78 0.42 -28.63
CA PHE A 9 -31.82 0.42 -29.74
C PHE A 9 -30.85 1.61 -29.69
N ILE A 10 -31.34 2.83 -29.40
CA ILE A 10 -30.46 4.00 -29.18
C ILE A 10 -29.51 3.73 -28.01
N LEU A 11 -30.02 3.20 -26.90
CA LEU A 11 -29.21 2.92 -25.71
C LEU A 11 -28.14 1.86 -26.00
N PHE A 12 -28.47 0.86 -26.81
CA PHE A 12 -27.53 -0.14 -27.30
C PHE A 12 -26.45 0.46 -28.21
N LEU A 13 -26.82 1.36 -29.14
CA LEU A 13 -25.85 2.08 -29.98
C LEU A 13 -24.92 2.98 -29.16
N LEU A 14 -25.46 3.70 -28.17
CA LEU A 14 -24.66 4.52 -27.25
C LEU A 14 -23.68 3.64 -26.45
N PHE A 15 -24.14 2.47 -26.01
CA PHE A 15 -23.29 1.51 -25.31
C PHE A 15 -22.15 0.98 -26.20
N ILE A 16 -22.44 0.60 -27.45
CA ILE A 16 -21.41 0.19 -28.42
C ILE A 16 -20.44 1.33 -28.69
N GLY A 17 -20.95 2.54 -28.93
CA GLY A 17 -20.12 3.73 -29.16
C GLY A 17 -19.19 4.02 -27.98
N TYR A 18 -19.69 3.89 -26.75
CA TYR A 18 -18.90 4.03 -25.55
C TYR A 18 -17.81 2.96 -25.42
N LEU A 19 -18.13 1.68 -25.71
CA LEU A 19 -17.13 0.61 -25.71
C LEU A 19 -16.07 0.80 -26.80
N ALA A 20 -16.48 1.22 -28.01
CA ALA A 20 -15.56 1.52 -29.10
C ALA A 20 -14.63 2.69 -28.74
N TYR A 21 -15.18 3.74 -28.12
CA TYR A 21 -14.38 4.84 -27.58
C TYR A 21 -13.37 4.35 -26.55
N LEU A 22 -13.79 3.55 -25.56
CA LEU A 22 -12.87 3.02 -24.55
C LEU A 22 -11.75 2.19 -25.17
N ASN A 23 -12.06 1.37 -26.19
CA ASN A 23 -11.08 0.54 -26.88
C ASN A 23 -10.12 1.32 -27.79
N SER A 24 -10.45 2.55 -28.17
CA SER A 24 -9.54 3.43 -28.91
C SER A 24 -8.46 4.07 -28.03
N LEU A 25 -8.63 4.04 -26.71
CA LEU A 25 -7.71 4.66 -25.76
C LEU A 25 -6.52 3.75 -25.43
N PRO A 26 -5.35 4.33 -25.07
CA PRO A 26 -4.24 3.55 -24.52
C PRO A 26 -4.67 2.70 -23.32
N PRO A 27 -4.09 1.50 -23.09
CA PRO A 27 -4.57 0.55 -22.09
C PRO A 27 -4.69 1.13 -20.67
N ALA A 28 -3.69 1.89 -20.21
CA ALA A 28 -3.71 2.53 -18.89
C ALA A 28 -4.79 3.62 -18.77
N VAL A 29 -4.96 4.44 -19.81
CA VAL A 29 -5.99 5.49 -19.86
C VAL A 29 -7.39 4.87 -19.85
N ARG A 30 -7.57 3.78 -20.61
CA ARG A 30 -8.81 2.99 -20.60
C ARG A 30 -9.11 2.45 -19.21
N ALA A 31 -8.13 1.79 -18.58
CA ALA A 31 -8.28 1.23 -17.24
C ALA A 31 -8.58 2.31 -16.18
N TYR A 32 -7.92 3.47 -16.27
CA TYR A 32 -8.17 4.61 -15.39
C TYR A 32 -9.62 5.13 -15.52
N LYS A 33 -10.13 5.27 -16.75
CA LYS A 33 -11.54 5.67 -16.97
C LYS A 33 -12.52 4.62 -16.48
N MET A 34 -12.21 3.34 -16.66
CA MET A 34 -13.02 2.24 -16.12
C MET A 34 -13.02 2.21 -14.59
N ALA A 35 -11.96 2.68 -13.94
CA ALA A 35 -11.87 2.77 -12.49
C ALA A 35 -12.80 3.81 -11.86
N ARG A 36 -13.38 4.73 -12.65
CA ARG A 36 -14.37 5.74 -12.20
C ARG A 36 -13.92 6.52 -10.96
N ILE A 37 -12.64 6.88 -10.94
CA ILE A 37 -12.04 7.68 -9.87
C ILE A 37 -12.75 9.04 -9.83
N ALA A 38 -13.12 9.48 -8.63
CA ALA A 38 -13.79 10.76 -8.43
C ALA A 38 -12.87 11.93 -8.77
N GLU A 39 -13.42 13.02 -9.32
CA GLU A 39 -12.64 14.17 -9.80
C GLU A 39 -11.87 14.92 -8.71
N ASN A 40 -12.34 14.84 -7.46
CA ASN A 40 -11.66 15.45 -6.30
C ASN A 40 -10.55 14.55 -5.71
N GLU A 41 -10.20 13.45 -6.38
CA GLU A 41 -9.13 12.56 -5.97
C GLU A 41 -7.88 12.73 -6.84
N GLN A 42 -6.74 12.89 -6.19
CA GLN A 42 -5.44 13.01 -6.84
C GLN A 42 -4.87 11.61 -7.09
N LEU A 43 -4.54 11.27 -8.33
CA LEU A 43 -3.82 10.03 -8.64
C LEU A 43 -2.38 10.13 -8.11
N ILE A 44 -1.93 9.18 -7.30
CA ILE A 44 -0.59 9.23 -6.65
C ILE A 44 0.31 8.04 -6.99
N ALA A 45 -0.26 6.91 -7.39
CA ALA A 45 0.49 5.78 -7.92
C ALA A 45 -0.38 4.93 -8.85
N VAL A 46 0.25 4.25 -9.80
CA VAL A 46 -0.40 3.25 -10.65
C VAL A 46 0.46 2.01 -10.69
N TYR A 47 -0.12 0.86 -10.37
CA TYR A 47 0.52 -0.42 -10.57
C TYR A 47 -0.23 -1.18 -11.65
N HIS A 48 0.48 -1.85 -12.55
CA HIS A 48 -0.16 -2.80 -13.44
C HIS A 48 0.67 -4.07 -13.59
N ASP A 49 -0.09 -5.12 -13.84
CA ASP A 49 0.37 -6.45 -14.13
C ASP A 49 -0.36 -6.95 -15.38
N THR A 50 0.04 -8.10 -15.88
CA THR A 50 -0.58 -8.78 -17.04
C THR A 50 -2.11 -8.89 -16.94
N SER A 51 -2.65 -9.04 -15.73
CA SER A 51 -4.06 -9.39 -15.49
C SER A 51 -4.88 -8.33 -14.77
N PHE A 52 -4.29 -7.20 -14.36
CA PHE A 52 -5.01 -6.14 -13.67
C PHE A 52 -4.26 -4.80 -13.60
N TRP A 53 -5.03 -3.75 -13.32
CA TRP A 53 -4.55 -2.40 -13.02
C TRP A 53 -4.98 -2.00 -11.61
N GLN A 54 -4.12 -1.27 -10.92
CA GLN A 54 -4.44 -0.62 -9.65
C GLN A 54 -4.06 0.85 -9.68
N PHE A 55 -4.94 1.69 -9.15
CA PHE A 55 -4.76 3.13 -9.08
C PHE A 55 -4.88 3.55 -7.61
N ALA A 56 -3.79 4.06 -7.04
CA ALA A 56 -3.84 4.69 -5.72
C ALA A 56 -4.15 6.17 -5.87
N THR A 57 -5.12 6.64 -5.08
CA THR A 57 -5.53 8.04 -5.06
C THR A 57 -5.50 8.59 -3.64
N TYR A 58 -5.44 9.92 -3.54
CA TYR A 58 -5.54 10.67 -2.30
C TYR A 58 -6.54 11.80 -2.44
N ASN A 59 -7.44 11.91 -1.46
CA ASN A 59 -8.36 13.03 -1.36
C ASN A 59 -7.88 13.97 -0.22
N PRO A 60 -7.38 15.17 -0.52
CA PRO A 60 -6.84 16.09 0.50
C PRO A 60 -7.91 16.64 1.46
N GLU A 61 -9.17 16.73 1.03
CA GLU A 61 -10.28 17.26 1.83
C GLU A 61 -10.68 16.27 2.94
N THR A 62 -10.79 15.00 2.58
CA THR A 62 -11.20 13.91 3.50
C THR A 62 -10.03 13.16 4.12
N ARG A 63 -8.79 13.44 3.68
CA ARG A 63 -7.56 12.73 4.06
C ARG A 63 -7.65 11.21 3.90
N LYS A 64 -8.27 10.77 2.81
CA LYS A 64 -8.46 9.35 2.48
C LYS A 64 -7.49 8.92 1.40
N LEU A 65 -6.79 7.82 1.66
CA LEU A 65 -6.15 7.02 0.64
C LEU A 65 -7.16 6.02 0.09
N LYS A 66 -7.13 5.81 -1.22
CA LYS A 66 -7.91 4.77 -1.88
C LYS A 66 -7.03 4.00 -2.84
N VAL A 67 -7.32 2.72 -3.01
CA VAL A 67 -6.81 1.90 -4.12
C VAL A 67 -8.02 1.38 -4.87
N TYR A 68 -8.03 1.62 -6.19
CA TYR A 68 -9.01 1.07 -7.12
C TYR A 68 -8.35 -0.05 -7.90
N ALA A 69 -9.01 -1.19 -8.05
CA ALA A 69 -8.51 -2.31 -8.85
C ALA A 69 -9.46 -2.67 -10.00
N ILE A 70 -8.89 -2.89 -11.18
CA ILE A 70 -9.59 -3.29 -12.41
C ILE A 70 -8.95 -4.57 -12.94
N TYR A 71 -9.73 -5.65 -13.03
CA TYR A 71 -9.25 -6.96 -13.43
C TYR A 71 -9.59 -7.26 -14.90
N SER A 72 -8.59 -7.68 -15.67
CA SER A 72 -8.72 -7.96 -17.12
C SER A 72 -9.68 -9.12 -17.45
N GLU A 73 -10.01 -9.97 -16.47
CA GLU A 73 -10.92 -11.12 -16.64
C GLU A 73 -12.41 -10.72 -16.66
N ASN A 74 -12.75 -9.48 -16.27
CA ASN A 74 -14.12 -8.95 -16.34
C ASN A 74 -14.20 -7.65 -17.18
N PRO A 75 -13.80 -7.66 -18.47
CA PRO A 75 -13.64 -6.43 -19.26
C PRO A 75 -14.96 -5.78 -19.70
N ILE A 76 -16.11 -6.45 -19.50
CA ILE A 76 -17.38 -6.11 -20.18
C ILE A 76 -18.42 -5.49 -19.25
N LEU A 77 -18.33 -5.71 -17.93
CA LEU A 77 -19.31 -5.16 -16.99
C LEU A 77 -18.79 -3.88 -16.35
N PRO A 78 -19.39 -2.71 -16.63
CA PRO A 78 -18.95 -1.42 -16.10
C PRO A 78 -19.27 -1.21 -14.60
N TRP A 79 -19.37 -2.29 -13.81
CA TRP A 79 -19.96 -2.29 -12.46
C TRP A 79 -19.02 -2.83 -11.36
N GLY A 80 -17.85 -3.37 -11.69
CA GLY A 80 -16.99 -4.03 -10.69
C GLY A 80 -15.58 -3.45 -10.67
N ASN A 81 -15.40 -2.29 -10.04
CA ASN A 81 -14.10 -1.89 -9.52
C ASN A 81 -14.06 -2.23 -8.03
N ASP A 82 -13.02 -2.92 -7.60
CA ASP A 82 -12.78 -3.10 -6.17
C ASP A 82 -12.14 -1.83 -5.65
N VAL A 83 -12.68 -1.28 -4.56
CA VAL A 83 -12.16 -0.05 -3.93
C VAL A 83 -11.88 -0.31 -2.47
N LYS A 84 -10.64 -0.08 -2.06
CA LYS A 84 -10.23 -0.11 -0.66
C LYS A 84 -9.87 1.29 -0.21
N SER A 85 -10.42 1.73 0.92
CA SER A 85 -10.20 3.09 1.44
C SER A 85 -9.75 3.06 2.89
N VAL A 86 -8.82 3.95 3.24
CA VAL A 86 -8.36 4.15 4.61
C VAL A 86 -8.12 5.63 4.87
N GLU A 87 -8.42 6.09 6.07
CA GLU A 87 -8.04 7.43 6.52
C GLU A 87 -6.55 7.45 6.89
N THR A 88 -5.87 8.52 6.51
CA THR A 88 -4.45 8.71 6.80
C THR A 88 -4.17 10.08 7.41
N PRO A 89 -3.23 10.19 8.36
CA PRO A 89 -2.75 11.49 8.82
C PRO A 89 -1.78 12.15 7.83
N LEU A 90 -1.26 11.40 6.85
CA LEU A 90 -0.23 11.82 5.89
C LEU A 90 -0.82 12.64 4.73
N ASN A 91 -0.08 13.65 4.25
CA ASN A 91 -0.48 14.46 3.11
C ASN A 91 0.19 14.01 1.80
N TYR A 92 -0.53 13.25 0.97
CA TYR A 92 0.01 12.71 -0.28
C TYR A 92 -0.07 13.67 -1.48
N SER A 93 -0.59 14.89 -1.34
CA SER A 93 -0.67 15.83 -2.46
C SER A 93 0.65 16.10 -3.20
N PRO A 94 1.83 16.13 -2.56
CA PRO A 94 3.11 16.25 -3.27
C PRO A 94 3.41 15.11 -4.25
N LEU A 95 2.73 13.97 -4.13
CA LEU A 95 2.86 12.81 -5.03
C LEU A 95 1.83 12.80 -6.16
N ALA A 96 0.98 13.82 -6.28
CA ALA A 96 -0.02 13.89 -7.33
C ALA A 96 0.63 13.81 -8.72
N LEU A 97 0.11 12.93 -9.56
CA LEU A 97 0.61 12.60 -10.88
C LEU A 97 -0.16 13.35 -11.97
N ASP A 98 0.54 13.70 -13.05
CA ASP A 98 -0.11 14.13 -14.30
C ASP A 98 -0.72 12.92 -15.00
N LEU A 99 -2.03 12.97 -15.28
CA LEU A 99 -2.77 11.90 -15.96
C LEU A 99 -2.22 11.61 -17.37
N LYS A 100 -1.53 12.57 -18.01
CA LYS A 100 -0.87 12.35 -19.31
C LYS A 100 0.23 11.29 -19.25
N LEU A 101 0.77 10.99 -18.06
CA LEU A 101 1.77 9.93 -17.89
C LEU A 101 1.20 8.52 -18.15
N LEU A 102 -0.12 8.35 -18.10
CA LEU A 102 -0.80 7.09 -18.42
C LEU A 102 -0.70 6.75 -19.92
N GLU A 103 -0.59 7.75 -20.80
CA GLU A 103 -0.41 7.52 -22.23
C GLU A 103 0.95 6.87 -22.56
N LYS A 104 1.90 6.96 -21.62
CA LYS A 104 3.27 6.44 -21.73
C LYS A 104 3.50 5.18 -20.92
N ALA A 105 2.43 4.45 -20.58
CA ALA A 105 2.56 3.20 -19.83
C ALA A 105 3.40 2.19 -20.63
N PRO A 106 4.39 1.53 -19.99
CA PRO A 106 5.19 0.53 -20.65
C PRO A 106 4.37 -0.72 -20.96
N GLU A 107 4.76 -1.44 -22.01
CA GLU A 107 4.20 -2.78 -22.31
C GLU A 107 4.76 -3.85 -21.36
N GLU A 108 5.97 -3.64 -20.85
CA GLU A 108 6.59 -4.52 -19.85
C GLU A 108 5.76 -4.56 -18.56
N THR A 109 5.62 -5.76 -18.00
CA THR A 109 4.92 -5.97 -16.73
C THR A 109 5.73 -6.87 -15.79
N PRO A 110 5.62 -6.70 -14.46
CA PRO A 110 4.85 -5.67 -13.77
C PRO A 110 5.50 -4.28 -13.88
N ALA A 111 4.69 -3.23 -13.82
CA ALA A 111 5.20 -1.85 -13.78
C ALA A 111 4.47 -0.98 -12.76
N LEU A 112 5.18 0.03 -12.26
CA LEU A 112 4.73 0.99 -11.27
C LEU A 112 5.00 2.42 -11.76
N LEU A 113 3.96 3.23 -11.91
CA LEU A 113 4.05 4.68 -11.99
C LEU A 113 4.04 5.25 -10.58
N PHE A 114 5.15 5.85 -10.17
CA PHE A 114 5.26 6.52 -8.88
C PHE A 114 6.20 7.71 -9.02
N ASN A 115 5.93 8.81 -8.31
CA ASN A 115 6.76 10.02 -8.37
C ASN A 115 7.06 10.50 -9.81
N GLY A 116 6.04 10.48 -10.67
CA GLY A 116 6.13 10.97 -12.05
C GLY A 116 6.91 10.07 -13.01
N LYS A 117 7.35 8.87 -12.62
CA LYS A 117 8.13 7.96 -13.48
C LYS A 117 7.58 6.53 -13.45
N TRP A 118 7.65 5.87 -14.59
CA TRP A 118 7.40 4.44 -14.73
C TRP A 118 8.66 3.65 -14.34
N TYR A 119 8.44 2.61 -13.56
CA TYR A 119 9.44 1.64 -13.14
C TYR A 119 8.96 0.24 -13.48
N THR A 120 9.87 -0.61 -13.90
CA THR A 120 9.71 -2.01 -14.29
C THR A 120 10.77 -2.86 -13.60
N ARG A 121 10.86 -4.14 -13.93
CA ARG A 121 11.89 -5.01 -13.38
C ARG A 121 13.29 -4.64 -13.87
N GLU A 122 13.39 -4.08 -15.07
CA GLU A 122 14.66 -3.65 -15.67
C GLU A 122 15.20 -2.35 -15.05
N ASN A 123 14.32 -1.49 -14.52
CA ASN A 123 14.69 -0.23 -13.88
C ASN A 123 14.01 -0.07 -12.50
N PRO A 124 14.33 -0.94 -11.51
CA PRO A 124 13.60 -0.98 -10.26
C PRO A 124 13.81 0.27 -9.40
N LEU A 125 12.84 0.55 -8.53
CA LEU A 125 12.92 1.65 -7.57
C LEU A 125 14.04 1.42 -6.55
N LYS A 126 14.73 2.50 -6.17
CA LYS A 126 15.72 2.49 -5.09
C LYS A 126 15.05 2.85 -3.77
N PHE A 127 14.73 1.83 -2.98
CA PHE A 127 14.11 1.98 -1.67
C PHE A 127 15.08 2.58 -0.62
N PRO A 128 14.57 3.28 0.41
CA PRO A 128 15.38 3.75 1.52
C PRO A 128 16.10 2.59 2.20
N ARG A 129 17.38 2.78 2.51
CA ARG A 129 18.17 1.78 3.24
C ARG A 129 17.88 1.88 4.73
N ALA A 130 17.95 0.74 5.41
CA ALA A 130 17.72 0.64 6.84
C ALA A 130 18.65 1.57 7.65
N GLU A 131 19.90 1.73 7.20
CA GLU A 131 20.90 2.58 7.84
C GLU A 131 20.54 4.08 7.73
N ASP A 132 19.96 4.49 6.60
CA ASP A 132 19.52 5.85 6.37
C ASP A 132 18.30 6.18 7.25
N VAL A 133 17.37 5.23 7.39
CA VAL A 133 16.19 5.34 8.28
C VAL A 133 16.60 5.40 9.74
N ASN A 134 17.51 4.53 10.16
CA ASN A 134 18.00 4.50 11.53
C ASN A 134 18.66 5.84 11.91
N ARG A 135 19.48 6.41 11.03
CA ARG A 135 20.09 7.74 11.24
C ARG A 135 19.04 8.86 11.34
N GLU A 136 18.00 8.81 10.52
CA GLU A 136 16.93 9.80 10.48
C GLU A 136 16.10 9.83 11.78
N PHE A 137 15.93 8.68 12.44
CA PHE A 137 15.05 8.53 13.60
C PHE A 137 15.76 8.22 14.93
N TRP A 138 17.10 8.13 14.94
CA TRP A 138 17.91 7.76 16.11
C TRP A 138 17.54 8.47 17.42
N ASP A 139 17.39 9.81 17.40
CA ASP A 139 17.10 10.61 18.61
C ASP A 139 15.64 11.10 18.69
N LYS A 140 14.77 10.59 17.81
CA LYS A 140 13.36 10.99 17.80
C LYS A 140 12.57 10.13 18.81
N PRO A 141 11.62 10.72 19.57
CA PRO A 141 10.75 9.96 20.46
C PRO A 141 9.67 9.26 19.63
N LEU A 142 9.95 8.04 19.17
CA LEU A 142 9.04 7.28 18.31
C LEU A 142 8.00 6.54 19.13
N ARG A 143 6.74 6.56 18.71
CA ARG A 143 5.71 5.64 19.22
C ARG A 143 5.69 4.35 18.43
N SER A 144 5.97 4.44 17.14
CA SER A 144 6.15 3.28 16.27
C SER A 144 7.04 3.61 15.08
N LEU A 145 7.72 2.58 14.58
CA LEU A 145 8.32 2.57 13.25
C LEU A 145 7.88 1.30 12.54
N THR A 146 7.30 1.42 11.36
CA THR A 146 6.81 0.29 10.57
C THR A 146 7.51 0.26 9.22
N ALA A 147 8.00 -0.91 8.84
CA ALA A 147 8.53 -1.22 7.53
C ALA A 147 7.52 -2.09 6.79
N CYS A 148 7.04 -1.61 5.63
CA CYS A 148 6.08 -2.33 4.79
C CYS A 148 6.74 -2.75 3.49
N TRP A 149 6.72 -4.05 3.20
CA TRP A 149 7.13 -4.59 1.91
C TRP A 149 5.92 -5.21 1.22
N ALA A 150 5.78 -4.93 -0.07
CA ALA A 150 4.80 -5.55 -0.95
C ALA A 150 5.54 -6.14 -2.15
N GLY A 151 5.34 -7.43 -2.43
CA GLY A 151 5.91 -8.06 -3.62
C GLY A 151 5.15 -7.65 -4.88
N ARG A 152 3.83 -7.58 -4.77
CA ARG A 152 2.88 -7.18 -5.83
C ARG A 152 1.74 -6.38 -5.23
N GLU A 153 1.01 -5.68 -6.09
CA GLU A 153 -0.14 -4.84 -5.75
C GLU A 153 0.20 -3.61 -4.91
N LEU A 154 -0.68 -2.60 -4.99
CA LEU A 154 -0.70 -1.47 -4.09
C LEU A 154 -1.48 -1.87 -2.83
N TRP A 155 -0.95 -1.51 -1.66
CA TRP A 155 -1.51 -1.87 -0.37
C TRP A 155 -1.87 -0.64 0.45
N VAL A 156 -3.09 -0.63 0.99
CA VAL A 156 -3.58 0.33 1.97
C VAL A 156 -4.46 -0.40 2.99
N GLY A 157 -4.55 0.13 4.21
CA GLY A 157 -5.36 -0.46 5.26
C GLY A 157 -4.82 -1.79 5.77
N GLY A 158 -5.69 -2.52 6.47
CA GLY A 158 -5.43 -3.87 6.96
C GLY A 158 -6.41 -4.88 6.36
N ILE A 159 -6.03 -6.14 6.41
CA ILE A 159 -6.89 -7.30 6.20
C ILE A 159 -7.06 -7.94 7.57
N ARG A 160 -8.30 -8.08 8.04
CA ARG A 160 -8.59 -8.67 9.35
C ARG A 160 -8.28 -10.16 9.33
N LEU A 161 -7.60 -10.63 10.36
CA LEU A 161 -7.36 -12.04 10.63
C LEU A 161 -8.48 -12.53 11.54
N VAL A 162 -9.29 -13.46 11.05
CA VAL A 162 -10.49 -13.94 11.75
C VAL A 162 -10.43 -15.45 11.89
N GLY A 163 -10.66 -15.94 13.10
CA GLY A 163 -10.76 -17.36 13.44
C GLY A 163 -12.08 -17.63 14.15
N GLY A 164 -13.00 -18.34 13.49
CA GLY A 164 -14.37 -18.46 13.98
C GLY A 164 -15.03 -17.08 14.10
N ASP A 165 -15.54 -16.75 15.29
CA ASP A 165 -16.18 -15.46 15.60
C ASP A 165 -15.21 -14.40 16.14
N ALA A 166 -13.91 -14.71 16.27
CA ALA A 166 -12.92 -13.82 16.87
C ALA A 166 -12.02 -13.14 15.83
N VAL A 167 -11.71 -11.86 16.04
CA VAL A 167 -10.69 -11.12 15.30
C VAL A 167 -9.37 -11.20 16.06
N HIS A 168 -8.33 -11.77 15.44
CA HIS A 168 -7.02 -11.99 16.05
C HIS A 168 -5.98 -10.93 15.70
N GLY A 169 -6.28 -10.05 14.74
CA GLY A 169 -5.37 -8.97 14.33
C GLY A 169 -5.63 -8.52 12.91
N SER A 170 -4.66 -7.83 12.31
CA SER A 170 -4.72 -7.45 10.90
C SER A 170 -3.35 -7.44 10.24
N VAL A 171 -3.28 -7.87 8.98
CA VAL A 171 -2.09 -7.73 8.12
C VAL A 171 -2.31 -6.62 7.11
N GLY A 172 -1.36 -5.69 7.00
CA GLY A 172 -1.40 -4.64 5.99
C GLY A 172 -0.55 -3.44 6.38
N SER A 173 -0.53 -2.43 5.51
CA SER A 173 0.24 -1.20 5.71
C SER A 173 -0.48 -0.19 6.62
N GLY A 174 -1.73 -0.45 6.98
CA GLY A 174 -2.51 0.44 7.84
C GLY A 174 -2.75 1.79 7.16
N LYS A 175 -2.21 2.87 7.74
CA LYS A 175 -2.47 4.26 7.30
C LYS A 175 -1.50 4.76 6.21
N VAL A 176 -0.59 3.92 5.70
CA VAL A 176 0.37 4.29 4.66
C VAL A 176 0.11 3.49 3.37
N LEU A 177 0.33 4.11 2.21
CA LEU A 177 0.39 3.39 0.93
C LEU A 177 1.69 2.60 0.87
N ALA A 178 1.63 1.27 0.82
CA ALA A 178 2.79 0.45 0.48
C ALA A 178 2.76 0.15 -1.03
N ILE A 179 3.85 0.53 -1.71
CA ILE A 179 4.05 0.29 -3.14
C ILE A 179 4.89 -0.97 -3.35
N PRO A 180 4.69 -1.73 -4.44
CA PRO A 180 5.40 -2.97 -4.66
C PRO A 180 6.88 -2.72 -5.01
N SER A 181 7.76 -3.62 -4.60
CA SER A 181 9.19 -3.54 -4.94
C SER A 181 9.50 -3.99 -6.37
N LEU A 182 8.50 -4.54 -7.08
CA LEU A 182 8.62 -5.19 -8.40
C LEU A 182 9.53 -6.43 -8.40
N GLU A 183 9.90 -6.91 -7.20
CA GLU A 183 10.78 -8.05 -6.97
C GLU A 183 10.05 -9.13 -6.18
N GLU A 184 10.38 -10.39 -6.46
CA GLU A 184 9.66 -11.54 -5.91
C GLU A 184 10.09 -11.92 -4.50
N ASN A 185 11.30 -11.51 -4.09
CA ASN A 185 11.83 -11.84 -2.77
C ASN A 185 11.73 -10.64 -1.82
N PRO A 186 11.31 -10.88 -0.56
CA PRO A 186 11.34 -9.87 0.47
C PRO A 186 12.78 -9.50 0.81
N GLY A 187 13.29 -8.48 0.12
CA GLY A 187 14.60 -7.89 0.39
C GLY A 187 14.53 -6.81 1.47
N LYS A 188 15.63 -6.05 1.63
CA LYS A 188 15.70 -4.85 2.50
C LYS A 188 14.98 -3.61 1.92
N LYS A 189 13.90 -3.81 1.15
CA LYS A 189 13.26 -2.78 0.31
C LYS A 189 11.89 -2.40 0.85
N PHE A 190 11.86 -1.54 1.86
CA PHE A 190 10.64 -1.21 2.57
C PHE A 190 10.22 0.24 2.34
N VAL A 191 8.91 0.47 2.28
CA VAL A 191 8.34 1.79 2.64
C VAL A 191 8.38 1.88 4.16
N TRP A 192 8.99 2.93 4.69
CA TRP A 192 9.07 3.14 6.13
C TRP A 192 8.06 4.17 6.57
N TYR A 193 7.40 3.93 7.69
CA TYR A 193 6.39 4.78 8.28
C TYR A 193 6.67 4.95 9.76
N ALA A 194 6.89 6.17 10.21
CA ALA A 194 7.19 6.51 11.58
C ALA A 194 6.08 7.36 12.19
N GLU A 195 5.75 7.05 13.44
CA GLU A 195 4.98 7.93 14.32
C GLU A 195 5.93 8.55 15.35
N VAL A 196 6.12 9.86 15.25
CA VAL A 196 6.97 10.65 16.16
C VAL A 196 6.09 11.38 17.16
N ALA A 197 6.33 11.16 18.45
CA ALA A 197 5.60 11.84 19.52
C ALA A 197 5.90 13.34 19.51
N VAL A 198 4.84 14.16 19.54
CA VAL A 198 4.94 15.60 19.81
C VAL A 198 4.50 15.89 21.24
N ASN A 199 3.35 15.33 21.62
CA ASN A 199 2.85 15.30 23.00
C ASN A 199 1.99 14.03 23.16
N ASN A 200 1.26 13.90 24.28
CA ASN A 200 0.46 12.70 24.57
C ASN A 200 -0.70 12.45 23.61
N GLU A 201 -1.29 13.48 23.00
CA GLU A 201 -2.50 13.38 22.17
C GLU A 201 -2.21 13.47 20.66
N ILE A 202 -1.04 14.03 20.30
CA ILE A 202 -0.71 14.39 18.93
C ILE A 202 0.66 13.84 18.55
N SER A 203 0.71 13.24 17.36
CA SER A 203 1.94 12.76 16.73
C SER A 203 2.15 13.39 15.36
N THR A 204 3.41 13.52 14.98
CA THR A 204 3.83 13.73 13.59
C THR A 204 4.01 12.37 12.95
N TYR A 205 3.52 12.23 11.72
CA TYR A 205 3.64 11.02 10.94
C TYR A 205 4.55 11.28 9.75
N GLU A 206 5.51 10.41 9.52
CA GLU A 206 6.47 10.50 8.42
C GLU A 206 6.49 9.18 7.65
N ALA A 207 6.32 9.23 6.33
CA ALA A 207 6.51 8.10 5.44
C ALA A 207 7.69 8.35 4.49
N LEU A 208 8.62 7.42 4.43
CA LEU A 208 9.79 7.45 3.56
C LEU A 208 9.60 6.46 2.42
N TYR A 209 9.62 6.99 1.21
CA TYR A 209 9.44 6.27 -0.04
C TYR A 209 10.75 6.23 -0.85
N PRO A 210 10.83 5.33 -1.85
CA PRO A 210 11.92 5.33 -2.82
C PRO A 210 12.14 6.70 -3.48
N GLY A 211 13.39 6.97 -3.84
CA GLY A 211 13.76 8.26 -4.47
C GLY A 211 13.87 9.43 -3.50
N ASN A 212 14.11 9.16 -2.21
CA ASN A 212 14.23 10.16 -1.13
C ASN A 212 12.98 11.01 -0.93
N ILE A 213 11.80 10.45 -1.24
CA ILE A 213 10.54 11.15 -1.05
C ILE A 213 10.10 10.97 0.40
N ARG A 214 9.77 12.08 1.03
CA ARG A 214 9.20 12.12 2.37
C ARG A 214 7.81 12.71 2.31
N ILE A 215 6.86 11.98 2.87
CA ILE A 215 5.49 12.46 3.09
C ILE A 215 5.27 12.63 4.58
N THR A 216 4.75 13.79 4.97
CA THR A 216 4.53 14.11 6.38
C THR A 216 3.07 14.45 6.65
N GLY A 217 2.71 14.36 7.92
CA GLY A 217 1.37 14.60 8.38
C GLY A 217 1.31 14.78 9.89
N ARG A 218 0.15 15.18 10.39
CA ARG A 218 -0.09 15.33 11.83
C ARG A 218 -1.48 14.80 12.16
N GLY A 219 -1.58 14.06 13.25
CA GLY A 219 -2.83 13.42 13.64
C GLY A 219 -2.86 13.01 15.10
N LYS A 220 -3.99 12.42 15.51
CA LYS A 220 -4.19 11.85 16.83
C LYS A 220 -3.18 10.73 17.06
N ALA A 221 -2.47 10.80 18.16
CA ALA A 221 -1.47 9.81 18.52
C ALA A 221 -2.08 8.44 18.83
N THR A 222 -1.31 7.37 18.61
CA THR A 222 -1.64 6.02 19.05
C THR A 222 -1.36 5.84 20.54
N ASP A 223 -1.96 4.86 21.19
CA ASP A 223 -1.77 4.63 22.64
C ASP A 223 -0.41 4.00 23.00
N LEU A 224 0.50 3.89 22.03
CA LEU A 224 1.84 3.35 22.23
C LEU A 224 2.73 4.32 23.00
N ARG A 225 3.59 3.76 23.86
CA ARG A 225 4.58 4.54 24.61
C ARG A 225 5.70 5.01 23.68
N PRO A 226 6.16 6.28 23.80
CA PRO A 226 7.34 6.74 23.09
C PRO A 226 8.59 5.98 23.55
N PHE A 227 9.48 5.68 22.60
CA PHE A 227 10.79 5.09 22.82
C PHE A 227 11.82 5.73 21.88
N ARG A 228 13.10 5.50 22.17
CA ARG A 228 14.21 5.93 21.29
C ARG A 228 14.85 4.72 20.62
N PHE A 229 15.25 4.92 19.37
CA PHE A 229 15.91 3.89 18.58
C PHE A 229 17.36 3.69 19.03
N THR A 230 17.86 2.47 18.84
CA THR A 230 19.30 2.18 18.83
C THR A 230 19.66 1.42 17.54
N ASP A 231 20.95 1.34 17.22
CA ASP A 231 21.44 0.66 16.00
C ASP A 231 21.10 -0.84 16.02
N LYS A 232 20.97 -1.41 17.23
CA LYS A 232 20.57 -2.81 17.44
C LYS A 232 19.08 -3.04 17.12
N THR A 233 18.23 -2.02 17.21
CA THR A 233 16.78 -2.16 17.04
C THR A 233 16.42 -2.60 15.62
N VAL A 234 16.87 -1.87 14.60
CA VAL A 234 16.50 -2.17 13.20
C VAL A 234 17.07 -3.52 12.75
N SER A 235 18.33 -3.79 13.09
CA SER A 235 19.03 -5.01 12.67
C SER A 235 18.40 -6.28 13.25
N THR A 236 17.89 -6.26 14.49
CA THR A 236 17.18 -7.41 15.07
C THR A 236 15.88 -7.73 14.33
N GLY A 237 15.03 -6.72 14.08
CA GLY A 237 13.76 -6.94 13.37
C GLY A 237 13.96 -7.42 11.93
N LEU A 238 14.93 -6.85 11.21
CA LEU A 238 15.28 -7.32 9.87
C LEU A 238 15.94 -8.71 9.89
N GLY A 239 16.70 -9.03 10.95
CA GLY A 239 17.29 -10.34 11.16
C GLY A 239 16.24 -11.43 11.35
N ALA A 240 15.11 -11.10 11.97
CA ALA A 240 13.96 -12.00 12.06
C ALA A 240 13.49 -12.39 10.64
N LEU A 241 13.28 -11.42 9.74
CA LEU A 241 12.74 -11.70 8.40
C LEU A 241 13.55 -12.67 7.52
N LYS A 242 14.77 -13.08 7.91
CA LYS A 242 15.56 -14.08 7.20
C LYS A 242 14.84 -15.41 6.98
N TYR A 243 13.97 -15.86 7.89
CA TYR A 243 13.20 -17.11 7.67
C TYR A 243 12.16 -16.98 6.54
N LEU A 244 11.85 -15.76 6.07
CA LEU A 244 10.99 -15.51 4.91
C LEU A 244 11.76 -15.53 3.59
N GLU A 245 13.09 -15.54 3.62
CA GLU A 245 13.90 -15.66 2.40
C GLU A 245 13.56 -16.97 1.69
N GLY A 246 13.22 -16.88 0.40
CA GLY A 246 12.79 -18.04 -0.39
C GLY A 246 11.32 -18.46 -0.21
N THR A 247 10.55 -17.79 0.66
CA THR A 247 9.10 -17.98 0.76
C THR A 247 8.37 -17.06 -0.20
N GLN A 248 7.33 -17.56 -0.89
CA GLN A 248 6.49 -16.78 -1.81
C GLN A 248 5.60 -15.76 -1.07
N THR A 249 6.22 -14.70 -0.57
CA THR A 249 5.59 -13.71 0.30
C THR A 249 4.85 -12.66 -0.52
N ALA A 250 3.61 -12.36 -0.15
CA ALA A 250 2.81 -11.31 -0.79
C ALA A 250 3.04 -9.94 -0.15
N PHE A 251 3.13 -9.92 1.18
CA PHE A 251 3.22 -8.70 1.97
C PHE A 251 3.91 -8.97 3.31
N ILE A 252 4.68 -7.99 3.80
CA ILE A 252 5.28 -7.99 5.13
C ILE A 252 5.00 -6.64 5.79
N SER A 253 4.57 -6.66 7.05
CA SER A 253 4.66 -5.52 7.96
C SER A 253 5.58 -5.90 9.12
N LEU A 254 6.66 -5.15 9.31
CA LEU A 254 7.55 -5.23 10.45
C LEU A 254 7.38 -3.94 11.26
N MET A 255 7.00 -4.05 12.52
CA MET A 255 6.72 -2.93 13.40
C MET A 255 7.62 -2.97 14.63
N TYR A 256 8.21 -1.82 14.93
CA TYR A 256 8.95 -1.55 16.15
C TYR A 256 8.09 -0.69 17.07
N TYR A 257 7.95 -1.08 18.33
CA TYR A 257 7.12 -0.41 19.32
C TYR A 257 7.69 -0.64 20.72
N ALA A 258 7.29 0.16 21.71
CA ALA A 258 7.57 -0.13 23.11
C ALA A 258 6.33 -0.68 23.80
N ASN A 259 6.53 -1.71 24.61
CA ASN A 259 5.44 -2.33 25.35
C ASN A 259 4.85 -1.35 26.39
N PRO A 260 3.53 -1.37 26.61
CA PRO A 260 2.89 -0.55 27.63
C PRO A 260 3.38 -0.84 29.06
N ASP A 261 3.94 -2.02 29.32
CA ASP A 261 4.48 -2.40 30.64
C ASP A 261 5.88 -1.82 30.93
N GLY A 262 6.55 -1.22 29.92
CA GLY A 262 7.89 -0.66 30.06
C GLY A 262 9.04 -1.67 29.90
N SER A 263 8.78 -2.89 29.42
CA SER A 263 9.78 -3.94 29.15
C SER A 263 10.79 -3.62 28.03
N GLY A 264 10.78 -2.40 27.49
CA GLY A 264 11.68 -1.92 26.45
C GLY A 264 11.04 -1.87 25.07
N ALA A 265 11.87 -1.67 24.05
CA ALA A 265 11.43 -1.66 22.65
C ALA A 265 11.47 -3.09 22.08
N HIS A 266 10.45 -3.44 21.31
CA HIS A 266 10.26 -4.74 20.70
C HIS A 266 10.01 -4.57 19.20
N ALA A 267 10.24 -5.65 18.46
CA ALA A 267 9.85 -5.80 17.09
C ALA A 267 8.79 -6.90 16.99
N GLY A 268 7.78 -6.68 16.17
CA GLY A 268 6.84 -7.69 15.74
C GLY A 268 6.71 -7.63 14.22
N PHE A 269 6.49 -8.77 13.59
CA PHE A 269 6.19 -8.81 12.16
C PHE A 269 5.00 -9.70 11.89
N ILE A 270 4.34 -9.39 10.78
CA ILE A 270 3.37 -10.28 10.15
C ILE A 270 3.64 -10.32 8.65
N ALA A 271 3.69 -11.53 8.12
CA ALA A 271 3.91 -11.81 6.71
C ALA A 271 2.75 -12.64 6.16
N LEU A 272 2.27 -12.25 4.99
CA LEU A 272 1.34 -13.06 4.21
C LEU A 272 2.16 -13.91 3.24
N THR A 273 2.29 -15.20 3.52
CA THR A 273 3.26 -16.09 2.84
C THR A 273 2.72 -16.71 1.55
N ARG A 274 1.62 -16.19 1.02
CA ARG A 274 1.05 -16.63 -0.26
C ARG A 274 0.41 -15.48 -1.02
N TYR A 275 0.78 -15.32 -2.28
CA TYR A 275 0.16 -14.35 -3.17
C TYR A 275 -1.07 -14.92 -3.88
N TRP A 276 -2.13 -14.11 -3.97
CA TRP A 276 -3.16 -14.26 -4.99
C TRP A 276 -3.59 -12.89 -5.50
N LYS A 277 -4.10 -12.86 -6.72
CA LYS A 277 -4.54 -11.64 -7.39
C LYS A 277 -5.71 -10.97 -6.64
N GLY A 278 -5.53 -9.71 -6.26
CA GLY A 278 -6.52 -8.91 -5.53
C GLY A 278 -6.53 -9.17 -4.02
N ILE A 279 -5.48 -9.77 -3.48
CA ILE A 279 -5.34 -9.96 -2.04
C ILE A 279 -5.30 -8.62 -1.29
N SER A 280 -4.62 -7.60 -1.83
CA SER A 280 -4.52 -6.30 -1.17
C SER A 280 -5.88 -5.61 -0.99
N MET A 281 -6.87 -6.01 -1.81
CA MET A 281 -8.23 -5.49 -1.84
C MET A 281 -9.18 -6.16 -0.83
N LYS A 282 -8.78 -7.26 -0.18
CA LYS A 282 -9.66 -7.97 0.77
C LYS A 282 -9.80 -7.23 2.10
N GLU A 283 -10.96 -7.38 2.73
CA GLU A 283 -11.22 -6.87 4.09
C GLU A 283 -10.89 -7.91 5.16
N GLN A 284 -11.07 -9.20 4.85
CA GLN A 284 -10.85 -10.33 5.73
C GLN A 284 -9.97 -11.36 5.05
N LEU A 285 -9.04 -11.95 5.80
CA LEU A 285 -8.19 -13.02 5.33
C LEU A 285 -9.06 -14.27 5.14
N PRO A 286 -9.11 -14.87 3.95
CA PRO A 286 -9.89 -16.08 3.77
C PRO A 286 -9.29 -17.28 4.53
N PRO A 287 -10.08 -18.34 4.76
CA PRO A 287 -9.71 -19.41 5.69
C PRO A 287 -8.50 -20.27 5.28
N ALA A 288 -8.19 -20.38 3.98
CA ALA A 288 -7.16 -21.28 3.45
C ALA A 288 -5.74 -20.71 3.47
N TYR A 289 -5.51 -19.61 4.20
CA TYR A 289 -4.29 -18.82 4.07
C TYR A 289 -3.43 -18.82 5.32
N SER A 290 -2.13 -19.00 5.10
CA SER A 290 -1.12 -18.95 6.13
C SER A 290 -0.59 -17.54 6.29
N THR A 291 -0.67 -17.02 7.51
CA THR A 291 0.19 -15.94 7.97
C THR A 291 1.39 -16.55 8.68
N MET A 292 2.52 -15.84 8.63
CA MET A 292 3.63 -16.07 9.53
C MET A 292 3.80 -14.83 10.38
N GLU A 293 3.89 -15.01 11.69
CA GLU A 293 4.01 -13.92 12.64
C GLU A 293 5.11 -14.22 13.64
N GLY A 294 5.64 -13.15 14.21
CA GLY A 294 6.48 -13.21 15.39
C GLY A 294 6.35 -11.89 16.11
N THR A 295 6.03 -11.96 17.38
CA THR A 295 5.79 -10.80 18.24
C THR A 295 6.85 -10.72 19.31
N ASP A 296 6.94 -9.55 19.96
CA ASP A 296 7.73 -9.36 21.18
C ASP A 296 9.21 -9.75 21.07
N ILE A 297 9.78 -9.59 19.87
CA ILE A 297 11.21 -9.82 19.63
C ILE A 297 11.97 -8.65 20.28
N PRO A 298 12.82 -8.87 21.30
CA PRO A 298 13.48 -7.77 22.00
C PRO A 298 14.36 -6.96 21.04
N ALA A 299 14.04 -5.67 20.87
CA ALA A 299 14.71 -4.77 19.94
C ALA A 299 15.57 -3.71 20.64
N ASN A 300 15.32 -3.46 21.93
CA ASN A 300 16.24 -2.82 22.87
C ASN A 300 16.22 -3.62 24.17
N ILE A 301 17.33 -4.29 24.50
CA ILE A 301 17.59 -4.69 25.88
C ILE A 301 18.29 -3.47 26.48
N THR A 302 17.59 -2.72 27.35
CA THR A 302 18.30 -1.84 28.28
C THR A 302 19.22 -2.72 29.10
N GLU A 303 20.53 -2.53 28.93
CA GLU A 303 21.49 -2.86 29.99
C GLU A 303 21.31 -1.87 31.15
#